data_AF-A0A507FB66-F1
#
_entry.id   AF-A0A507FB66-F1
#
_cell.length_a   1.000
_cell.length_b   1.000
_cell.length_c   1.000
_cell.angle_alpha   90.00
_cell.angle_beta   90.00
_cell.angle_gamma   90.00
#
_symmetry.space_group_name_H-M   'P 1'
#
loop_
_entity.id
_entity.type
_entity.pdbx_description
1 polymer ?
#
loop_
_entity_poly.entity_id
_entity_poly.type
_entity_poly.pdbx_seq_one_letter_code
_entity_poly.pdbx_strand_id
1 'polypeptide(L)'
;MSTAASTTAAARAAIETNNAVRAAVMLQAAAIKNRGALNPSFAYFSADADKNSSYSVPLIPKKGLSDPLSDSSPNKYFTVAADMIVFSSCLKYVLMIFRCPHDKRNGRTCKDDILDTSSFQYKGCLATPGGFYEWTNDNIKQNGEPAGESADGTIPDFSITANRELDEECNRLFADNIAQPTTPIFTEARFNNNRDVRWRTSSNYVPTVATQFATTLKNTDTLASLPFIAGTDDACGNAYWVAVDIIDKVYAEHKNVFQEMETSSSNTAEAEFQKFIKDAKFPLDGNGLPRNKLLSENMALNDLRKGEYIVKHDGSKTYHFTDFGFDHVKNIVSARNKIRTTRAQEPVKEQKQQDHIQQQQTVEKKDDVSRYVMPTFAVVLLLVVMFAARRK
;
A
#
# COMPACT_ATOMS: atom_id res chain seq x y z
N MET A 1 -23.07 12.53 -16.37
CA MET A 1 -21.75 12.42 -17.04
C MET A 1 -20.60 12.07 -16.09
N SER A 2 -20.82 11.47 -14.90
CA SER A 2 -19.73 11.24 -13.90
C SER A 2 -19.28 9.79 -13.69
N THR A 3 -19.83 8.81 -14.43
CA THR A 3 -19.47 7.39 -14.27
C THR A 3 -18.28 6.96 -15.12
N ALA A 4 -18.04 7.57 -16.29
CA ALA A 4 -16.96 7.20 -17.19
C ALA A 4 -15.55 7.67 -16.73
N ALA A 5 -15.48 8.76 -15.95
CA ALA A 5 -14.20 9.29 -15.44
C ALA A 5 -13.67 8.50 -14.23
N SER A 6 -14.57 7.90 -13.42
CA SER A 6 -14.19 7.12 -12.24
C SER A 6 -13.60 5.75 -12.61
N THR A 7 -14.10 5.14 -13.70
CA THR A 7 -13.58 3.87 -14.23
C THR A 7 -12.15 4.00 -14.76
N THR A 8 -11.76 5.19 -15.24
CA THR A 8 -10.41 5.43 -15.76
C THR A 8 -9.36 5.58 -14.67
N ALA A 9 -9.72 6.15 -13.51
CA ALA A 9 -8.78 6.39 -12.41
C ALA A 9 -8.42 5.07 -11.68
N ALA A 10 -9.41 4.24 -11.37
CA ALA A 10 -9.19 2.92 -10.78
C ALA A 10 -8.36 2.02 -11.71
N ALA A 11 -8.71 1.98 -13.01
CA ALA A 11 -7.94 1.23 -14.00
C ALA A 11 -6.48 1.70 -14.12
N ARG A 12 -6.22 3.01 -14.06
CA ARG A 12 -4.85 3.56 -14.07
C ARG A 12 -4.06 3.18 -12.80
N ALA A 13 -4.68 3.27 -11.63
CA ALA A 13 -4.06 2.89 -10.37
C ALA A 13 -3.72 1.39 -10.33
N ALA A 14 -4.62 0.54 -10.85
CA ALA A 14 -4.34 -0.88 -11.02
C ALA A 14 -3.14 -1.11 -11.96
N ILE A 15 -3.11 -0.46 -13.13
CA ILE A 15 -1.97 -0.58 -14.07
C ILE A 15 -0.65 -0.13 -13.43
N GLU A 16 -0.64 1.02 -12.74
CA GLU A 16 0.55 1.55 -12.05
C GLU A 16 1.07 0.55 -11.01
N THR A 17 0.17 0.04 -10.16
CA THR A 17 0.52 -0.93 -9.11
C THR A 17 1.09 -2.21 -9.71
N ASN A 18 0.46 -2.75 -10.75
CA ASN A 18 0.92 -3.98 -11.41
C ASN A 18 2.29 -3.79 -12.07
N ASN A 19 2.53 -2.65 -12.72
CA ASN A 19 3.83 -2.35 -13.29
C ASN A 19 4.91 -2.25 -12.21
N ALA A 20 4.59 -1.67 -11.06
CA ALA A 20 5.50 -1.60 -9.92
C ALA A 20 5.79 -3.00 -9.33
N VAL A 21 4.77 -3.86 -9.19
CA VAL A 21 4.96 -5.26 -8.76
C VAL A 21 5.86 -6.01 -9.74
N ARG A 22 5.61 -5.91 -11.06
CA ARG A 22 6.47 -6.53 -12.08
C ARG A 22 7.91 -6.03 -11.98
N ALA A 23 8.11 -4.72 -11.86
CA ALA A 23 9.43 -4.12 -11.71
C ALA A 23 10.15 -4.62 -10.45
N ALA A 24 9.46 -4.69 -9.31
CA ALA A 24 10.01 -5.20 -8.06
C ALA A 24 10.44 -6.68 -8.17
N VAL A 25 9.62 -7.50 -8.83
CA VAL A 25 9.95 -8.91 -9.09
C VAL A 25 11.15 -9.02 -10.03
N MET A 26 11.14 -8.28 -11.15
CA MET A 26 12.24 -8.33 -12.13
C MET A 26 13.59 -7.91 -11.55
N LEU A 27 13.61 -6.90 -10.67
CA LEU A 27 14.82 -6.46 -9.97
C LEU A 27 15.43 -7.57 -9.09
N GLN A 28 14.61 -8.51 -8.62
CA GLN A 28 15.01 -9.53 -7.64
C GLN A 28 14.86 -10.96 -8.18
N ALA A 29 14.43 -11.14 -9.43
CA ALA A 29 14.03 -12.44 -10.00
C ALA A 29 15.14 -13.49 -9.89
N ALA A 30 16.39 -13.08 -10.15
CA ALA A 30 17.57 -13.95 -10.04
C ALA A 30 17.93 -14.34 -8.60
N ALA A 31 17.43 -13.60 -7.59
CA ALA A 31 17.67 -13.82 -6.16
C ALA A 31 16.49 -14.50 -5.45
N ILE A 32 15.40 -14.83 -6.16
CA ILE A 32 14.23 -15.49 -5.57
C ILE A 32 14.61 -16.91 -5.13
N LYS A 33 14.66 -17.08 -3.81
CA LYS A 33 14.78 -18.38 -3.15
C LYS A 33 13.38 -18.98 -2.99
N ASN A 34 13.21 -20.25 -3.31
CA ASN A 34 11.98 -20.99 -3.01
C ASN A 34 12.38 -22.32 -2.41
N ARG A 35 11.84 -22.68 -1.26
CA ARG A 35 12.18 -23.95 -0.60
C ARG A 35 10.91 -24.60 -0.07
N GLY A 36 10.89 -25.93 -0.08
CA GLY A 36 9.92 -26.70 0.68
C GLY A 36 8.63 -26.97 -0.07
N ALA A 37 7.46 -26.71 0.52
CA ALA A 37 6.18 -26.91 -0.16
C ALA A 37 5.32 -25.64 -0.12
N LEU A 38 4.60 -25.40 -1.21
CA LEU A 38 3.59 -24.35 -1.30
C LEU A 38 2.40 -24.71 -0.39
N ASN A 39 1.87 -23.71 0.32
CA ASN A 39 0.67 -23.88 1.12
C ASN A 39 -0.54 -23.59 0.23
N PRO A 40 -1.44 -24.58 0.00
CA PRO A 40 -2.53 -24.45 -0.97
C PRO A 40 -3.58 -23.38 -0.61
N SER A 41 -3.51 -22.81 0.59
CA SER A 41 -4.38 -21.73 1.06
C SER A 41 -4.02 -20.37 0.48
N PHE A 42 -2.77 -20.17 0.03
CA PHE A 42 -2.32 -18.89 -0.54
C PHE A 42 -2.43 -18.87 -2.06
N ALA A 43 -2.58 -17.67 -2.60
CA ALA A 43 -2.40 -17.39 -4.02
C ALA A 43 -0.93 -17.05 -4.31
N TYR A 44 -0.37 -17.70 -5.34
CA TYR A 44 1.01 -17.53 -5.76
C TYR A 44 1.11 -16.96 -7.17
N PHE A 45 2.18 -16.22 -7.46
CA PHE A 45 2.47 -15.67 -8.78
C PHE A 45 3.80 -16.22 -9.29
N SER A 46 3.93 -16.48 -10.61
CA SER A 46 5.20 -16.88 -11.22
C SER A 46 6.08 -15.66 -11.45
N ALA A 47 7.36 -15.74 -11.11
CA ALA A 47 8.36 -14.75 -11.51
C ALA A 47 8.92 -15.02 -12.93
N ASP A 48 8.56 -16.14 -13.53
CA ASP A 48 9.05 -16.54 -14.85
C ASP A 48 8.55 -15.57 -15.92
N ALA A 49 9.49 -14.89 -16.57
CA ALA A 49 9.25 -14.00 -17.68
C ALA A 49 8.76 -14.80 -18.89
N ASP A 50 7.67 -14.38 -19.53
CA ASP A 50 7.38 -14.81 -20.90
C ASP A 50 8.53 -14.32 -21.81
N LYS A 51 9.08 -15.20 -22.64
CA LYS A 51 10.34 -14.98 -23.38
C LYS A 51 10.26 -13.87 -24.45
N ASN A 52 9.08 -13.28 -24.66
CA ASN A 52 8.78 -12.40 -25.79
C ASN A 52 8.46 -10.93 -25.40
N SER A 53 8.65 -10.49 -24.15
CA SER A 53 8.34 -9.10 -23.75
C SER A 53 9.27 -8.58 -22.64
N SER A 54 9.62 -7.29 -22.70
CA SER A 54 10.44 -6.58 -21.71
C SER A 54 9.71 -6.25 -20.39
N TYR A 55 8.43 -6.62 -20.26
CA TYR A 55 7.59 -6.47 -19.05
C TYR A 55 6.75 -7.72 -18.78
N SER A 56 7.37 -8.91 -18.90
CA SER A 56 6.64 -10.16 -19.14
C SER A 56 6.39 -11.05 -17.92
N VAL A 57 6.50 -10.55 -16.69
CA VAL A 57 6.05 -11.33 -15.51
C VAL A 57 4.52 -11.39 -15.54
N PRO A 58 3.91 -12.57 -15.79
CA PRO A 58 2.47 -12.69 -15.80
C PRO A 58 1.96 -12.65 -14.36
N LEU A 59 1.15 -11.63 -14.06
CA LEU A 59 0.48 -11.52 -12.76
C LEU A 59 -0.83 -12.31 -12.78
N ILE A 60 -0.69 -13.61 -13.08
CA ILE A 60 -1.79 -14.57 -13.05
C ILE A 60 -1.62 -15.38 -11.77
N PRO A 61 -2.53 -15.25 -10.81
CA PRO A 61 -2.39 -16.00 -9.57
C PRO A 61 -2.63 -17.50 -9.80
N LYS A 62 -2.00 -18.33 -8.99
CA LYS A 62 -2.04 -19.81 -9.03
C LYS A 62 -2.42 -20.31 -7.64
N LYS A 63 -3.34 -21.28 -7.56
CA LYS A 63 -3.81 -21.91 -6.31
C LYS A 63 -3.73 -23.43 -6.40
N GLY A 64 -3.69 -24.11 -5.25
CA GLY A 64 -3.71 -25.58 -5.20
C GLY A 64 -2.41 -26.23 -5.66
N LEU A 65 -1.33 -25.45 -5.75
CA LEU A 65 -0.01 -25.96 -6.09
C LEU A 65 0.52 -26.82 -4.93
N SER A 66 0.98 -28.02 -5.26
CA SER A 66 1.61 -28.95 -4.31
C SER A 66 3.06 -29.25 -4.66
N ASP A 67 3.66 -28.45 -5.56
CA ASP A 67 4.99 -28.70 -6.07
C ASP A 67 6.03 -28.57 -4.95
N PRO A 68 6.96 -29.54 -4.82
CA PRO A 68 8.14 -29.36 -3.99
C PRO A 68 9.03 -28.26 -4.62
N LEU A 69 9.41 -27.30 -3.80
CA LEU A 69 10.25 -26.17 -4.15
C LEU A 69 11.69 -26.41 -3.69
N SER A 70 12.64 -26.03 -4.54
CA SER A 70 14.04 -25.88 -4.19
C SER A 70 14.61 -24.58 -4.76
N ASP A 71 15.72 -24.12 -4.19
CA ASP A 71 16.41 -22.93 -4.70
C ASP A 71 16.91 -23.14 -6.15
N SER A 72 17.00 -24.40 -6.61
CA SER A 72 17.29 -24.77 -7.98
C SER A 72 16.06 -24.96 -8.89
N SER A 73 14.84 -24.90 -8.36
CA SER A 73 13.61 -25.03 -9.17
C SER A 73 13.60 -23.99 -10.29
N PRO A 74 13.33 -24.40 -11.55
CA PRO A 74 13.28 -23.49 -12.70
C PRO A 74 12.09 -22.53 -12.63
N ASN A 75 10.99 -22.96 -11.98
CA ASN A 75 9.84 -22.12 -11.71
C ASN A 75 10.03 -21.42 -10.37
N LYS A 76 9.94 -20.09 -10.37
CA LYS A 76 9.98 -19.29 -9.14
C LYS A 76 8.63 -18.68 -8.85
N TYR A 77 8.23 -18.75 -7.58
CA TYR A 77 6.97 -18.26 -7.06
C TYR A 77 7.20 -17.15 -6.03
N PHE A 78 6.23 -16.24 -5.96
CA PHE A 78 6.12 -15.24 -4.90
C PHE A 78 4.65 -15.04 -4.52
N THR A 79 4.41 -14.53 -3.33
CA THR A 79 3.10 -14.03 -2.89
C THR A 79 3.04 -12.51 -3.03
N VAL A 80 1.84 -11.93 -3.11
CA VAL A 80 1.66 -10.47 -2.98
C VAL A 80 0.86 -10.22 -1.72
N ALA A 81 1.28 -9.24 -0.92
CA ALA A 81 0.54 -8.76 0.23
C ALA A 81 0.36 -7.25 0.13
N ALA A 82 -0.83 -6.76 0.48
CA ALA A 82 -1.20 -5.37 0.31
C ALA A 82 -1.59 -4.73 1.64
N ASP A 83 -1.00 -3.57 1.90
CA ASP A 83 -1.18 -2.84 3.16
C ASP A 83 -1.88 -1.50 2.90
N MET A 84 -2.76 -1.13 3.83
CA MET A 84 -3.43 0.17 3.82
C MET A 84 -2.93 1.04 4.97
N ILE A 85 -2.22 2.12 4.61
CA ILE A 85 -1.72 3.11 5.55
C ILE A 85 -2.76 4.21 5.71
N VAL A 86 -3.48 4.23 6.83
CA VAL A 86 -4.54 5.20 7.09
C VAL A 86 -4.04 6.33 7.99
N PHE A 87 -4.06 7.55 7.49
CA PHE A 87 -3.73 8.74 8.27
C PHE A 87 -4.96 9.52 8.71
N SER A 88 -4.81 10.29 9.79
CA SER A 88 -5.69 11.42 10.06
C SER A 88 -5.60 12.48 8.96
N SER A 89 -6.61 13.33 8.81
CA SER A 89 -6.66 14.36 7.74
C SER A 89 -5.43 15.28 7.77
N CYS A 90 -4.95 15.59 8.98
CA CYS A 90 -3.79 16.44 9.25
C CYS A 90 -2.45 15.71 9.23
N LEU A 91 -2.43 14.39 8.93
CA LEU A 91 -1.24 13.54 8.86
C LEU A 91 -0.42 13.47 10.17
N LYS A 92 -1.06 13.77 11.31
CA LYS A 92 -0.43 13.72 12.63
C LYS A 92 -0.58 12.38 13.32
N TYR A 93 -1.57 11.59 12.93
CA TYR A 93 -1.80 10.25 13.46
C TYR A 93 -1.92 9.25 12.32
N VAL A 94 -1.43 8.04 12.56
CA VAL A 94 -1.54 6.89 11.66
C VAL A 94 -2.22 5.76 12.39
N LEU A 95 -3.13 5.05 11.71
CA LEU A 95 -3.80 3.89 12.25
C LEU A 95 -2.87 2.68 12.18
N MET A 96 -2.71 1.99 13.32
CA MET A 96 -1.94 0.77 13.42
C MET A 96 -2.69 -0.25 14.28
N ILE A 97 -2.56 -1.53 13.96
CA ILE A 97 -3.12 -2.63 14.73
C ILE A 97 -2.03 -3.32 15.55
N PHE A 98 -2.39 -3.81 16.73
CA PHE A 98 -1.49 -4.67 17.50
C PHE A 98 -1.62 -6.12 17.00
N ARG A 99 -0.57 -6.63 16.37
CA ARG A 99 -0.53 -8.01 15.82
C ARG A 99 -0.39 -9.00 16.97
N CYS A 100 -1.37 -9.87 17.20
CA CYS A 100 -1.33 -10.74 18.39
C CYS A 100 -0.49 -12.02 18.20
N PRO A 101 0.24 -12.48 19.23
CA PRO A 101 0.73 -13.87 19.27
C PRO A 101 -0.46 -14.84 19.43
N HIS A 102 -0.89 -15.48 18.34
CA HIS A 102 -2.06 -16.38 18.36
C HIS A 102 -1.91 -17.59 19.30
N ASP A 103 -2.91 -17.83 20.17
CA ASP A 103 -3.32 -19.19 20.57
C ASP A 103 -4.43 -19.67 19.66
N LYS A 104 -4.22 -20.71 18.85
CA LYS A 104 -5.30 -21.30 18.06
C LYS A 104 -6.27 -22.14 18.91
N ARG A 105 -6.02 -22.36 20.20
CA ARG A 105 -6.78 -23.32 21.01
C ARG A 105 -7.94 -22.75 21.82
N ASN A 106 -7.99 -21.44 22.12
CA ASN A 106 -9.00 -20.89 23.08
C ASN A 106 -9.62 -19.52 22.71
N GLY A 107 -9.64 -19.15 21.43
CA GLY A 107 -10.30 -17.91 20.97
C GLY A 107 -9.38 -16.68 20.92
N ARG A 108 -9.93 -15.56 20.43
CA ARG A 108 -9.28 -14.27 20.10
C ARG A 108 -8.74 -13.50 21.32
N THR A 109 -8.13 -14.18 22.28
CA THR A 109 -7.49 -13.56 23.43
C THR A 109 -5.99 -13.63 23.25
N CYS A 110 -5.32 -12.47 23.19
CA CYS A 110 -3.91 -12.41 23.51
C CYS A 110 -3.75 -12.94 24.94
N LYS A 111 -3.23 -14.17 25.09
CA LYS A 111 -2.78 -14.64 26.39
C LYS A 111 -1.45 -13.97 26.70
N ASP A 112 -1.26 -13.66 27.98
CA ASP A 112 -0.03 -13.04 28.50
C ASP A 112 1.23 -13.91 28.30
N ASP A 113 1.11 -15.19 27.90
CA ASP A 113 2.20 -16.18 27.94
C ASP A 113 2.49 -16.90 26.62
N ILE A 114 2.11 -16.37 25.45
CA ILE A 114 2.31 -17.12 24.19
C ILE A 114 3.50 -16.65 23.39
N LEU A 115 4.57 -17.43 23.55
CA LEU A 115 5.63 -17.58 22.56
C LEU A 115 5.14 -18.54 21.47
N ASP A 116 4.62 -18.00 20.36
CA ASP A 116 4.69 -18.76 19.10
C ASP A 116 6.17 -18.77 18.68
N THR A 117 6.93 -19.75 19.18
CA THR A 117 8.36 -19.97 18.87
C THR A 117 8.60 -20.40 17.43
N SER A 118 7.53 -20.48 16.64
CA SER A 118 7.50 -21.19 15.39
C SER A 118 7.43 -20.26 14.17
N SER A 119 7.38 -18.94 14.36
CA SER A 119 7.72 -17.97 13.32
C SER A 119 7.82 -16.57 13.92
N PHE A 120 8.92 -15.85 13.67
CA PHE A 120 9.00 -14.42 13.93
C PHE A 120 8.23 -13.68 12.83
N GLN A 121 6.97 -13.33 13.10
CA GLN A 121 6.10 -12.61 12.15
C GLN A 121 5.75 -11.21 12.67
N TYR A 122 6.67 -10.58 13.39
CA TYR A 122 6.41 -9.30 14.05
C TYR A 122 5.14 -9.35 14.94
N LYS A 123 4.83 -10.49 15.58
CA LYS A 123 3.71 -10.51 16.54
C LYS A 123 4.15 -9.80 17.82
N GLY A 124 3.25 -9.07 18.46
CA GLY A 124 3.55 -8.21 19.60
C GLY A 124 3.98 -6.78 19.23
N CYS A 125 3.88 -6.41 17.95
CA CYS A 125 4.17 -5.05 17.50
C CYS A 125 2.93 -4.38 16.89
N LEU A 126 3.01 -3.06 16.74
CA LEU A 126 2.08 -2.26 15.96
C LEU A 126 2.42 -2.38 14.47
N ALA A 127 1.46 -2.75 13.63
CA ALA A 127 1.63 -2.81 12.18
C ALA A 127 0.51 -2.03 11.47
N THR A 128 0.74 -1.60 10.23
CA THR A 128 -0.37 -1.08 9.41
C THR A 128 -1.25 -2.24 8.97
N PRO A 129 -2.57 -2.03 8.84
CA PRO A 129 -3.46 -3.08 8.38
C PRO A 129 -3.07 -3.62 7.00
N GLY A 130 -3.11 -4.93 6.82
CA GLY A 130 -2.75 -5.56 5.56
C GLY A 130 -2.53 -7.06 5.64
N GLY A 131 -2.60 -7.70 4.47
CA GLY A 131 -2.50 -9.14 4.36
C GLY A 131 -2.34 -9.60 2.91
N PHE A 132 -2.47 -10.91 2.71
CA PHE A 132 -2.13 -11.55 1.43
C PHE A 132 -3.26 -11.42 0.42
N TYR A 133 -2.90 -11.33 -0.85
CA TYR A 133 -3.87 -11.45 -1.94
C TYR A 133 -4.64 -12.77 -1.83
N GLU A 134 -5.97 -12.67 -1.81
CA GLU A 134 -6.88 -13.81 -1.75
C GLU A 134 -7.67 -13.94 -3.05
N TRP A 135 -7.51 -15.08 -3.73
CA TRP A 135 -8.16 -15.34 -5.02
C TRP A 135 -9.68 -15.10 -5.00
N THR A 136 -10.40 -15.60 -4.00
CA THR A 136 -11.87 -15.59 -3.99
C THR A 136 -12.42 -14.18 -3.84
N ASN A 137 -11.75 -13.35 -3.04
CA ASN A 137 -12.27 -12.06 -2.59
C ASN A 137 -11.63 -10.88 -3.34
N ASP A 138 -10.41 -11.05 -3.87
CA ASP A 138 -9.65 -9.97 -4.51
C ASP A 138 -9.63 -10.07 -6.05
N ASN A 139 -10.09 -11.20 -6.61
CA ASN A 139 -10.19 -11.39 -8.05
C ASN A 139 -11.57 -10.93 -8.55
N ILE A 140 -11.78 -9.61 -8.59
CA ILE A 140 -13.01 -8.98 -9.06
C ILE A 140 -12.73 -8.27 -10.38
N LYS A 141 -13.55 -8.52 -11.41
CA LYS A 141 -13.48 -7.81 -12.70
C LYS A 141 -13.77 -6.32 -12.48
N GLN A 142 -13.30 -5.43 -13.36
CA GLN A 142 -13.58 -3.98 -13.28
C GLN A 142 -15.07 -3.61 -13.25
N ASN A 143 -15.97 -4.55 -13.56
CA ASN A 143 -17.42 -4.39 -13.51
C ASN A 143 -18.09 -5.00 -12.25
N GLY A 144 -17.30 -5.42 -11.24
CA GLY A 144 -17.83 -5.90 -9.95
C GLY A 144 -18.25 -7.38 -9.91
N GLU A 145 -18.07 -8.12 -11.01
CA GLU A 145 -18.33 -9.57 -11.06
C GLU A 145 -17.09 -10.35 -10.59
N PRO A 146 -17.25 -11.49 -9.89
CA PRO A 146 -16.14 -12.39 -9.62
C PRO A 146 -15.43 -12.74 -10.93
N ALA A 147 -14.13 -12.49 -10.99
CA ALA A 147 -13.32 -13.05 -12.05
C ALA A 147 -13.27 -14.56 -11.78
N GLY A 148 -14.11 -15.32 -12.51
CA GLY A 148 -13.90 -16.76 -12.66
C GLY A 148 -12.46 -17.04 -13.11
N GLU A 149 -12.06 -18.31 -13.14
CA GLU A 149 -10.77 -18.75 -13.69
C GLU A 149 -10.62 -18.24 -15.13
N SER A 150 -10.11 -17.03 -15.29
CA SER A 150 -10.21 -16.33 -16.55
C SER A 150 -8.91 -16.54 -17.30
N ALA A 151 -9.01 -17.36 -18.34
CA ALA A 151 -8.04 -17.55 -19.40
C ALA A 151 -7.81 -16.27 -20.24
N ASP A 152 -8.34 -15.12 -19.79
CA ASP A 152 -8.49 -13.86 -20.51
C ASP A 152 -7.71 -12.68 -19.88
N GLY A 153 -6.80 -12.93 -18.94
CA GLY A 153 -5.76 -11.95 -18.58
C GLY A 153 -6.26 -10.74 -17.78
N THR A 154 -7.18 -10.95 -16.82
CA THR A 154 -7.61 -9.89 -15.91
C THR A 154 -6.44 -9.44 -15.04
N ILE A 155 -6.19 -8.12 -14.99
CA ILE A 155 -5.10 -7.52 -14.20
C ILE A 155 -5.56 -7.47 -12.72
N PRO A 156 -4.84 -8.11 -11.77
CA PRO A 156 -5.18 -8.03 -10.34
C PRO A 156 -5.19 -6.58 -9.85
N ASP A 157 -6.19 -6.16 -9.08
CA ASP A 157 -6.18 -4.86 -8.42
C ASP A 157 -5.84 -5.03 -6.93
N PHE A 158 -4.57 -4.84 -6.57
CA PHE A 158 -4.11 -5.01 -5.20
C PHE A 158 -4.65 -3.94 -4.23
N SER A 159 -5.31 -2.87 -4.73
CA SER A 159 -6.03 -1.95 -3.86
C SER A 159 -7.28 -2.58 -3.26
N ILE A 160 -7.88 -3.58 -3.93
CA ILE A 160 -8.98 -4.38 -3.40
C ILE A 160 -8.50 -5.19 -2.21
N THR A 161 -7.37 -5.89 -2.34
CA THR A 161 -6.70 -6.59 -1.23
C THR A 161 -6.46 -5.66 -0.04
N ALA A 162 -5.86 -4.48 -0.27
CA ALA A 162 -5.57 -3.54 0.81
C ALA A 162 -6.83 -3.04 1.54
N ASN A 163 -7.92 -2.80 0.80
CA ASN A 163 -9.20 -2.40 1.41
C ASN A 163 -9.86 -3.56 2.17
N ARG A 164 -9.85 -4.78 1.61
CA ARG A 164 -10.40 -5.96 2.29
C ARG A 164 -9.69 -6.20 3.62
N GLU A 165 -8.36 -6.21 3.62
CA GLU A 165 -7.56 -6.46 4.81
C GLU A 165 -7.77 -5.36 5.87
N LEU A 166 -7.91 -4.10 5.44
CA LEU A 166 -8.29 -3.02 6.35
C LEU A 166 -9.68 -3.26 6.97
N ASP A 167 -10.67 -3.69 6.19
CA ASP A 167 -12.01 -4.00 6.70
C ASP A 167 -12.01 -5.21 7.64
N GLU A 168 -11.21 -6.23 7.34
CA GLU A 168 -11.05 -7.48 8.11
C GLU A 168 -10.29 -7.28 9.42
N GLU A 169 -9.35 -6.35 9.49
CA GLU A 169 -8.52 -6.10 10.68
C GLU A 169 -9.01 -4.94 11.56
N CYS A 170 -9.74 -3.98 10.98
CA CYS A 170 -10.21 -2.78 11.68
C CYS A 170 -11.75 -2.72 11.81
N ASN A 171 -12.38 -3.87 12.06
CA ASN A 171 -13.83 -4.06 12.23
C ASN A 171 -14.67 -3.13 11.33
N ARG A 172 -14.38 -3.14 10.02
CA ARG A 172 -15.06 -2.29 9.03
C ARG A 172 -15.01 -0.80 9.36
N LEU A 173 -13.81 -0.24 9.45
CA LEU A 173 -13.54 1.20 9.61
C LEU A 173 -14.45 2.10 8.75
N PHE A 174 -14.82 1.63 7.56
CA PHE A 174 -15.63 2.36 6.60
C PHE A 174 -17.11 1.95 6.57
N ALA A 175 -17.52 0.93 7.33
CA ALA A 175 -18.93 0.60 7.49
C ALA A 175 -19.65 1.68 8.29
N ASP A 176 -20.97 1.75 8.08
CA ASP A 176 -21.88 2.62 8.81
C ASP A 176 -21.50 4.12 8.81
N ASN A 177 -20.67 4.54 7.85
CA ASN A 177 -20.09 5.89 7.75
C ASN A 177 -19.31 6.33 9.00
N ILE A 178 -18.73 5.40 9.76
CA ILE A 178 -17.88 5.70 10.94
C ILE A 178 -16.73 6.65 10.54
N ALA A 179 -16.13 6.42 9.37
CA ALA A 179 -15.14 7.29 8.78
C ALA A 179 -15.30 7.38 7.26
N GLN A 180 -14.93 8.54 6.69
CA GLN A 180 -14.93 8.75 5.25
C GLN A 180 -13.49 8.82 4.73
N PRO A 181 -12.96 7.76 4.11
CA PRO A 181 -11.62 7.81 3.55
C PRO A 181 -11.58 8.67 2.28
N THR A 182 -10.41 9.20 1.97
CA THR A 182 -10.08 9.66 0.63
C THR A 182 -9.84 8.46 -0.29
N THR A 183 -9.80 8.70 -1.61
CA THR A 183 -9.36 7.66 -2.55
C THR A 183 -7.95 7.19 -2.18
N PRO A 184 -7.72 5.87 -2.03
CA PRO A 184 -6.39 5.35 -1.79
C PRO A 184 -5.41 5.76 -2.89
N ILE A 185 -4.19 6.11 -2.51
CA ILE A 185 -3.08 6.29 -3.43
C ILE A 185 -2.14 5.11 -3.31
N PHE A 186 -1.72 4.55 -4.45
CA PHE A 186 -0.61 3.61 -4.48
C PHE A 186 0.66 4.35 -4.03
N THR A 187 1.45 3.79 -3.13
CA THR A 187 2.70 4.41 -2.67
C THR A 187 3.91 3.72 -3.28
N GLU A 188 4.05 2.42 -3.09
CA GLU A 188 5.15 1.61 -3.60
C GLU A 188 4.85 0.12 -3.62
N ALA A 189 5.62 -0.64 -4.40
CA ALA A 189 5.64 -2.10 -4.37
C ALA A 189 7.10 -2.53 -4.23
N ARG A 190 7.39 -3.40 -3.26
CA ARG A 190 8.76 -3.88 -3.03
C ARG A 190 8.79 -5.36 -2.75
N PHE A 191 9.82 -6.00 -3.29
CA PHE A 191 10.15 -7.35 -2.91
C PHE A 191 10.62 -7.34 -1.46
N ASN A 192 9.83 -7.93 -0.59
CA ASN A 192 10.11 -7.97 0.83
C ASN A 192 10.49 -9.40 1.22
N ASN A 193 11.79 -9.68 1.16
CA ASN A 193 12.35 -10.95 1.61
C ASN A 193 12.26 -11.14 3.14
N ASN A 194 11.90 -10.07 3.88
CA ASN A 194 12.05 -9.97 5.33
C ASN A 194 10.73 -9.72 6.08
N ARG A 195 9.59 -9.47 5.40
CA ARG A 195 8.27 -9.23 6.01
C ARG A 195 7.79 -10.43 6.83
N ASP A 196 8.10 -11.60 6.30
CA ASP A 196 7.66 -12.90 6.78
C ASP A 196 8.88 -13.80 6.91
N VAL A 197 9.84 -13.43 7.76
CA VAL A 197 10.87 -14.40 8.14
C VAL A 197 10.23 -15.46 9.04
N ARG A 198 9.46 -16.35 8.41
CA ARG A 198 8.81 -17.52 9.00
C ARG A 198 9.88 -18.51 9.44
N TRP A 199 10.52 -18.24 10.56
CA TRP A 199 11.38 -19.20 11.24
C TRP A 199 10.53 -20.28 11.89
N ARG A 200 9.97 -21.22 11.11
CA ARG A 200 9.47 -22.48 11.69
C ARG A 200 10.43 -23.62 11.48
N THR A 201 10.93 -23.74 10.26
CA THR A 201 12.00 -24.65 9.87
C THR A 201 12.69 -24.03 8.66
N SER A 202 13.99 -24.25 8.50
CA SER A 202 14.82 -23.74 7.38
C SER A 202 14.41 -24.24 5.99
N SER A 203 13.27 -24.92 5.87
CA SER A 203 12.90 -25.73 4.71
C SER A 203 11.77 -25.16 3.85
N ASN A 204 10.84 -24.35 4.36
CA ASN A 204 9.77 -23.73 3.57
C ASN A 204 9.98 -22.21 3.43
N TYR A 205 10.23 -21.71 2.22
CA TYR A 205 10.43 -20.27 1.96
C TYR A 205 9.84 -19.87 0.60
N VAL A 206 8.97 -18.87 0.60
CA VAL A 206 8.45 -18.20 -0.60
C VAL A 206 8.39 -16.71 -0.27
N PRO A 207 9.02 -15.83 -1.06
CA PRO A 207 9.06 -14.41 -0.76
C PRO A 207 7.74 -13.71 -1.09
N THR A 208 7.55 -12.54 -0.48
CA THR A 208 6.37 -11.71 -0.65
C THR A 208 6.74 -10.38 -1.31
N VAL A 209 5.99 -9.95 -2.31
CA VAL A 209 5.98 -8.55 -2.75
C VAL A 209 4.99 -7.79 -1.88
N ALA A 210 5.47 -6.83 -1.10
CA ALA A 210 4.62 -5.95 -0.31
C ALA A 210 4.22 -4.73 -1.16
N THR A 211 2.92 -4.59 -1.42
CA THR A 211 2.33 -3.41 -2.07
C THR A 211 1.71 -2.50 -1.02
N GLN A 212 1.99 -1.21 -1.11
CA GLN A 212 1.60 -0.24 -0.11
C GLN A 212 0.61 0.75 -0.73
N PHE A 213 -0.49 0.98 -0.02
CA PHE A 213 -1.48 2.00 -0.32
C PHE A 213 -1.60 2.94 0.86
N ALA A 214 -1.99 4.19 0.59
CA ALA A 214 -2.23 5.15 1.65
C ALA A 214 -3.52 5.93 1.42
N THR A 215 -4.20 6.25 2.51
CA THR A 215 -5.39 7.09 2.50
C THR A 215 -5.42 7.99 3.73
N THR A 216 -6.31 8.98 3.71
CA THR A 216 -6.58 9.87 4.82
C THR A 216 -8.05 9.84 5.15
N LEU A 217 -8.40 9.94 6.43
CA LEU A 217 -9.79 10.12 6.82
C LEU A 217 -10.17 11.59 6.71
N LYS A 218 -11.35 11.89 6.15
CA LYS A 218 -11.93 13.24 6.17
C LYS A 218 -12.35 13.61 7.60
N ASN A 219 -12.32 14.90 7.92
CA ASN A 219 -12.82 15.45 9.19
C ASN A 219 -12.17 14.86 10.47
N THR A 220 -10.89 14.48 10.39
CA THR A 220 -10.10 13.94 11.53
C THR A 220 -8.90 14.85 11.87
N ASP A 221 -9.12 16.16 11.87
CA ASP A 221 -8.11 17.19 12.07
C ASP A 221 -7.72 17.36 13.55
N THR A 222 -8.55 16.88 14.47
CA THR A 222 -8.34 16.94 15.91
C THR A 222 -8.27 15.55 16.55
N LEU A 223 -7.69 15.47 17.75
CA LEU A 223 -7.69 14.23 18.55
C LEU A 223 -9.10 13.72 18.87
N ALA A 224 -10.02 14.64 19.18
CA ALA A 224 -11.40 14.31 19.54
C ALA A 224 -12.20 13.75 18.35
N SER A 225 -11.79 14.08 17.12
CA SER A 225 -12.41 13.57 15.89
C SER A 225 -11.89 12.21 15.44
N LEU A 226 -10.87 11.63 16.11
CA LEU A 226 -10.36 10.31 15.74
C LEU A 226 -11.31 9.20 16.24
N PRO A 227 -11.85 8.36 15.33
CA PRO A 227 -12.79 7.33 15.72
C PRO A 227 -12.09 6.23 16.53
N PHE A 228 -12.83 5.70 17.50
CA PHE A 228 -12.48 4.42 18.13
C PHE A 228 -12.75 3.29 17.13
N ILE A 229 -11.78 2.39 16.99
CA ILE A 229 -11.83 1.31 16.00
C ILE A 229 -11.44 0.03 16.73
N ALA A 230 -12.37 -0.93 16.78
CA ALA A 230 -12.07 -2.25 17.33
C ALA A 230 -11.22 -3.05 16.33
N GLY A 231 -10.23 -3.77 16.83
CA GLY A 231 -9.48 -4.75 16.06
C GLY A 231 -10.27 -6.05 15.92
N THR A 232 -9.97 -6.82 14.88
CA THR A 232 -10.66 -8.08 14.57
C THR A 232 -9.72 -9.29 14.48
N ASP A 233 -9.41 -9.81 13.27
CA ASP A 233 -8.91 -11.18 13.07
C ASP A 233 -7.50 -11.43 13.64
N ASP A 234 -6.50 -10.77 13.06
CA ASP A 234 -5.09 -10.77 13.52
C ASP A 234 -4.77 -9.59 14.47
N ALA A 235 -5.66 -8.61 14.53
CA ALA A 235 -5.58 -7.41 15.36
C ALA A 235 -6.30 -7.65 16.70
N CYS A 236 -5.58 -8.07 17.73
CA CYS A 236 -6.23 -8.24 19.03
C CYS A 236 -6.35 -6.93 19.79
N GLY A 237 -7.55 -6.68 20.32
CA GLY A 237 -7.86 -5.47 21.06
C GLY A 237 -8.40 -4.38 20.13
N ASN A 238 -7.79 -3.20 20.15
CA ASN A 238 -8.22 -2.05 19.36
C ASN A 238 -7.23 -1.80 18.22
N ALA A 239 -7.66 -1.08 17.18
CA ALA A 239 -6.72 -0.34 16.36
C ALA A 239 -6.35 0.97 17.09
N TYR A 240 -5.12 1.41 16.92
CA TYR A 240 -4.52 2.52 17.65
C TYR A 240 -4.15 3.65 16.68
N TRP A 241 -4.54 4.88 17.04
CA TRP A 241 -4.04 6.09 16.40
C TRP A 241 -2.70 6.48 16.99
N VAL A 242 -1.62 6.17 16.29
CA VAL A 242 -0.26 6.44 16.73
C VAL A 242 0.20 7.79 16.22
N ALA A 243 0.73 8.63 17.12
CA ALA A 243 1.33 9.91 16.74
C ALA A 243 2.50 9.68 15.77
N VAL A 244 2.44 10.33 14.60
CA VAL A 244 3.43 10.16 13.54
C VAL A 244 4.83 10.64 13.97
N ASP A 245 4.93 11.56 14.92
CA ASP A 245 6.22 12.00 15.46
C ASP A 245 6.98 10.86 16.17
N ILE A 246 6.26 9.87 16.72
CA ILE A 246 6.87 8.63 17.24
C ILE A 246 7.52 7.85 16.08
N ILE A 247 6.77 7.68 14.98
CA ILE A 247 7.24 6.97 13.78
C ILE A 247 8.45 7.68 13.17
N ASP A 248 8.42 9.01 13.08
CA ASP A 248 9.53 9.81 12.57
C ASP A 248 10.79 9.67 13.42
N LYS A 249 10.65 9.66 14.74
CA LYS A 249 11.77 9.45 15.67
C LYS A 249 12.42 8.08 15.45
N VAL A 250 11.61 7.02 15.44
CA VAL A 250 12.09 5.65 15.21
C VAL A 250 12.73 5.51 13.83
N TYR A 251 12.12 6.10 12.79
CA TYR A 251 12.68 6.10 11.44
C TYR A 251 14.04 6.80 11.38
N ALA A 252 14.18 7.97 12.02
CA ALA A 252 15.42 8.73 12.03
C ALA A 252 16.57 7.98 12.73
N GLU A 253 16.28 7.30 13.85
CA GLU A 253 17.25 6.51 14.61
C GLU A 253 17.81 5.31 13.82
N HIS A 254 17.01 4.72 12.92
CA HIS A 254 17.36 3.51 12.17
C HIS A 254 17.45 3.70 10.65
N LYS A 255 17.49 4.95 10.17
CA LYS A 255 17.43 5.30 8.74
C LYS A 255 18.45 4.55 7.88
N ASN A 256 19.69 4.40 8.34
CA ASN A 256 20.75 3.74 7.57
C ASN A 256 20.43 2.26 7.32
N VAL A 257 19.87 1.58 8.32
CA VAL A 257 19.45 0.17 8.20
C VAL A 257 18.30 0.05 7.20
N PHE A 258 17.34 0.99 7.25
CA PHE A 258 16.26 1.04 6.27
C PHE A 258 16.76 1.23 4.85
N GLN A 259 17.76 2.09 4.63
CA GLN A 259 18.34 2.37 3.32
C GLN A 259 19.19 1.21 2.78
N GLU A 260 19.95 0.54 3.64
CA GLU A 260 20.80 -0.59 3.26
C GLU A 260 19.97 -1.78 2.76
N MET A 261 18.81 -2.04 3.38
CA MET A 261 17.84 -3.03 2.90
C MET A 261 17.18 -2.65 1.55
N GLU A 262 17.18 -1.37 1.15
CA GLU A 262 16.60 -0.96 -0.13
C GLU A 262 17.55 -1.15 -1.31
N THR A 263 18.85 -1.00 -1.05
CA THR A 263 19.87 -0.89 -2.10
C THR A 263 20.58 -2.21 -2.39
N SER A 264 20.49 -3.18 -1.49
CA SER A 264 21.15 -4.49 -1.62
C SER A 264 20.19 -5.53 -2.22
N SER A 265 20.35 -5.79 -3.53
CA SER A 265 19.67 -6.88 -4.26
C SER A 265 20.33 -8.26 -4.07
N SER A 266 21.08 -8.45 -2.98
CA SER A 266 22.03 -9.57 -2.85
C SER A 266 21.94 -10.28 -1.50
N ASN A 267 22.57 -11.46 -1.41
CA ASN A 267 22.76 -12.23 -0.17
C ASN A 267 23.39 -11.43 0.98
N THR A 268 24.05 -10.29 0.68
CA THR A 268 24.60 -9.36 1.68
C THR A 268 23.50 -8.71 2.52
N ALA A 269 22.35 -8.38 1.90
CA ALA A 269 21.17 -7.80 2.55
C ALA A 269 20.61 -8.71 3.65
N GLU A 270 20.55 -10.02 3.36
CA GLU A 270 20.04 -11.02 4.29
C GLU A 270 20.98 -11.14 5.49
N ALA A 271 22.29 -11.23 5.28
CA ALA A 271 23.27 -11.34 6.36
C ALA A 271 23.35 -10.07 7.23
N GLU A 272 23.29 -8.89 6.62
CA GLU A 272 23.26 -7.60 7.32
C GLU A 272 21.96 -7.42 8.10
N PHE A 273 20.82 -7.81 7.52
CA PHE A 273 19.55 -7.84 8.23
C PHE A 273 19.58 -8.83 9.40
N GLN A 274 20.08 -10.06 9.21
CA GLN A 274 20.24 -11.02 10.31
C GLN A 274 21.14 -10.48 11.42
N LYS A 275 22.25 -9.82 11.06
CA LYS A 275 23.15 -9.19 12.00
C LYS A 275 22.44 -8.06 12.75
N PHE A 276 21.75 -7.18 12.05
CA PHE A 276 20.93 -6.13 12.64
C PHE A 276 19.90 -6.72 13.62
N ILE A 277 19.12 -7.73 13.22
CA ILE A 277 18.14 -8.37 14.11
C ILE A 277 18.81 -8.95 15.38
N LYS A 278 19.99 -9.55 15.26
CA LYS A 278 20.74 -10.07 16.43
C LYS A 278 21.28 -8.95 17.33
N ASP A 279 21.80 -7.87 16.73
CA ASP A 279 22.44 -6.77 17.44
C ASP A 279 21.42 -5.77 18.02
N ALA A 280 20.24 -5.66 17.40
CA ALA A 280 19.27 -4.60 17.67
C ALA A 280 18.32 -4.88 18.85
N LYS A 281 18.75 -5.73 19.81
CA LYS A 281 18.02 -6.03 21.05
C LYS A 281 16.57 -6.49 20.84
N PHE A 282 16.32 -7.32 19.82
CA PHE A 282 15.06 -8.04 19.79
C PHE A 282 14.91 -8.87 21.05
N PRO A 283 13.68 -9.01 21.59
CA PRO A 283 13.45 -10.00 22.60
C PRO A 283 13.81 -11.37 22.00
N LEU A 284 14.66 -12.11 22.71
CA LEU A 284 15.10 -13.44 22.32
C LEU A 284 14.35 -14.51 23.12
N ASP A 285 14.16 -15.68 22.52
CA ASP A 285 13.71 -16.88 23.21
C ASP A 285 14.86 -17.52 24.01
N GLY A 286 14.56 -18.60 24.74
CA GLY A 286 15.57 -19.35 25.51
C GLY A 286 16.69 -20.00 24.67
N ASN A 287 16.60 -19.93 23.33
CA ASN A 287 17.60 -20.45 22.40
C ASN A 287 18.37 -19.33 21.67
N GLY A 288 18.15 -18.05 22.03
CA GLY A 288 18.81 -16.90 21.42
C GLY A 288 18.25 -16.50 20.05
N LEU A 289 17.05 -16.98 19.69
CA LEU A 289 16.37 -16.59 18.46
C LEU A 289 15.37 -15.46 18.73
N PRO A 290 15.16 -14.52 17.79
CA PRO A 290 14.13 -13.49 17.93
C PRO A 290 12.75 -14.08 18.19
N ARG A 291 12.04 -13.54 19.17
CA ARG A 291 10.67 -13.94 19.53
C ARG A 291 9.69 -12.77 19.40
N ASN A 292 8.41 -13.12 19.40
CA ASN A 292 7.32 -12.17 19.47
C ASN A 292 7.28 -11.47 20.85
N LYS A 293 6.79 -10.23 20.86
CA LYS A 293 6.59 -9.43 22.09
C LYS A 293 5.23 -9.72 22.72
N LEU A 294 5.17 -9.61 24.04
CA LEU A 294 3.91 -9.45 24.77
C LEU A 294 3.44 -7.99 24.68
N LEU A 295 2.14 -7.76 24.90
CA LEU A 295 1.58 -6.40 24.93
C LEU A 295 2.28 -5.52 25.99
N SER A 296 2.57 -6.10 27.15
CA SER A 296 3.30 -5.44 28.24
C SER A 296 4.76 -5.09 27.90
N GLU A 297 5.34 -5.74 26.88
CA GLU A 297 6.70 -5.47 26.39
C GLU A 297 6.74 -4.45 25.25
N ASN A 298 5.58 -4.04 24.74
CA ASN A 298 5.47 -3.01 23.71
C ASN A 298 5.45 -1.63 24.38
N MET A 299 6.55 -0.89 24.30
CA MET A 299 6.71 0.38 25.02
C MET A 299 5.80 1.50 24.50
N ALA A 300 5.25 1.35 23.29
CA ALA A 300 4.25 2.27 22.77
C ALA A 300 2.86 2.05 23.40
N LEU A 301 2.56 0.82 23.86
CA LEU A 301 1.23 0.44 24.32
C LEU A 301 1.15 0.09 25.82
N ASN A 302 2.26 -0.24 26.48
CA ASN A 302 2.28 -0.79 27.83
C ASN A 302 1.62 0.09 28.91
N ASP A 303 1.63 1.41 28.74
CA ASP A 303 1.03 2.36 29.67
C ASP A 303 -0.39 2.79 29.28
N LEU A 304 -0.93 2.28 28.16
CA LEU A 304 -2.29 2.61 27.76
C LEU A 304 -3.29 1.96 28.69
N ARG A 305 -4.23 2.77 29.18
CA ARG A 305 -5.34 2.28 29.99
C ARG A 305 -6.34 1.56 29.10
N LYS A 306 -7.11 0.64 29.69
CA LYS A 306 -8.22 -0.03 29.01
C LYS A 306 -9.18 1.01 28.43
N GLY A 307 -9.41 0.94 27.12
CA GLY A 307 -10.26 1.88 26.38
C GLY A 307 -9.51 3.06 25.75
N GLU A 308 -8.24 3.27 26.05
CA GLU A 308 -7.40 4.21 25.31
C GLU A 308 -6.98 3.59 23.97
N TYR A 309 -7.08 4.38 22.91
CA TYR A 309 -6.82 3.97 21.53
C TYR A 309 -5.98 5.00 20.76
N ILE A 310 -5.40 5.97 21.48
CA ILE A 310 -4.56 7.03 20.91
C ILE A 310 -3.20 6.98 21.61
N VAL A 311 -2.14 6.72 20.85
CA VAL A 311 -0.77 6.73 21.33
C VAL A 311 -0.16 8.09 21.05
N LYS A 312 -0.04 8.92 22.09
CA LYS A 312 0.58 10.24 21.97
C LYS A 312 2.09 10.14 22.16
N HIS A 313 2.82 11.02 21.49
CA HIS A 313 4.26 11.13 21.72
C HIS A 313 4.53 11.68 23.13
N ASP A 314 5.14 10.84 23.95
CA ASP A 314 5.77 11.19 25.22
C ASP A 314 7.30 11.24 25.05
N GLY A 315 7.87 12.43 25.23
CA GLY A 315 9.32 12.66 25.08
C GLY A 315 10.18 12.01 26.16
N SER A 316 9.59 11.59 27.28
CA SER A 316 10.29 10.84 28.33
C SER A 316 10.41 9.35 28.02
N LYS A 317 9.66 8.84 27.04
CA LYS A 317 9.68 7.43 26.63
C LYS A 317 10.70 7.16 25.54
N THR A 318 11.32 5.99 25.65
CA THR A 318 12.09 5.37 24.57
C THR A 318 11.17 4.43 23.80
N TYR A 319 10.86 4.80 22.56
CA TYR A 319 10.15 3.92 21.62
C TYR A 319 11.19 3.06 20.92
N HIS A 320 10.99 1.75 20.90
CA HIS A 320 11.88 0.84 20.22
C HIS A 320 11.33 0.54 18.83
N PHE A 321 12.20 0.41 17.82
CA PHE A 321 11.76 0.00 16.49
C PHE A 321 11.05 -1.37 16.48
N THR A 322 11.34 -2.21 17.48
CA THR A 322 10.68 -3.51 17.70
C THR A 322 9.25 -3.40 18.26
N ASP A 323 8.80 -2.21 18.65
CA ASP A 323 7.40 -1.92 18.99
C ASP A 323 6.52 -1.82 17.75
N PHE A 324 7.14 -1.72 16.56
CA PHE A 324 6.48 -1.55 15.27
C PHE A 324 6.90 -2.65 14.29
N GLY A 325 6.05 -2.93 13.30
CA GLY A 325 6.42 -3.69 12.12
C GLY A 325 7.56 -2.93 11.44
N PHE A 326 8.72 -3.55 11.30
CA PHE A 326 9.96 -2.80 11.06
C PHE A 326 9.90 -1.98 9.77
N ASP A 327 9.53 -2.60 8.66
CA ASP A 327 9.34 -1.96 7.36
C ASP A 327 8.16 -0.98 7.34
N HIS A 328 7.13 -1.21 8.17
CA HIS A 328 5.96 -0.32 8.26
C HIS A 328 6.35 1.09 8.70
N VAL A 329 7.32 1.25 9.62
CA VAL A 329 7.81 2.58 10.06
C VAL A 329 8.25 3.44 8.88
N LYS A 330 9.09 2.87 8.01
CA LYS A 330 9.54 3.54 6.80
C LYS A 330 8.40 3.76 5.81
N ASN A 331 7.56 2.75 5.58
CA ASN A 331 6.45 2.84 4.62
C ASN A 331 5.48 3.97 5.01
N ILE A 332 5.22 4.17 6.30
CA ILE A 332 4.43 5.29 6.83
C ILE A 332 5.09 6.62 6.49
N VAL A 333 6.39 6.79 6.73
CA VAL A 333 7.11 8.03 6.40
C VAL A 333 7.05 8.32 4.89
N SER A 334 7.32 7.31 4.05
CA SER A 334 7.24 7.40 2.59
C SER A 334 5.83 7.79 2.12
N ALA A 335 4.80 7.12 2.64
CA ALA A 335 3.41 7.36 2.31
C ALA A 335 2.97 8.78 2.67
N ARG A 336 3.30 9.24 3.88
CA ARG A 336 3.01 10.61 4.32
C ARG A 336 3.65 11.65 3.41
N ASN A 337 4.91 11.44 3.03
CA ASN A 337 5.60 12.34 2.12
C ASN A 337 4.94 12.34 0.73
N LYS A 338 4.56 11.18 0.21
CA LYS A 338 3.83 11.08 -1.07
C LYS A 338 2.49 11.83 -1.01
N ILE A 339 1.71 11.67 0.06
CA ILE A 339 0.45 12.41 0.25
C ILE A 339 0.70 13.93 0.27
N ARG A 340 1.71 14.40 1.02
CA ARG A 340 2.07 15.82 1.07
C ARG A 340 2.42 16.37 -0.32
N THR A 341 3.24 15.64 -1.08
CA THR A 341 3.62 16.03 -2.44
C THR A 341 2.41 16.05 -3.37
N THR A 342 1.53 15.04 -3.33
CA THR A 342 0.32 15.01 -4.15
C THR A 342 -0.61 16.19 -3.83
N ARG A 343 -0.90 16.46 -2.54
CA ARG A 343 -1.73 17.60 -2.11
C ARG A 343 -1.14 18.95 -2.53
N ALA A 344 0.18 19.10 -2.53
CA ALA A 344 0.83 20.33 -2.99
C ALA A 344 0.72 20.54 -4.51
N GLN A 345 0.53 19.48 -5.30
CA GLN A 345 0.43 19.54 -6.76
C GLN A 345 -1.00 19.73 -7.28
N GLU A 346 -2.03 19.43 -6.48
CA GLU A 346 -3.45 19.57 -6.86
C GLU A 346 -3.83 21.01 -7.28
N PRO A 347 -3.50 22.07 -6.51
CA PRO A 347 -3.83 23.44 -6.88
C PRO A 347 -3.20 23.87 -8.22
N VAL A 348 -1.99 23.38 -8.51
CA VAL A 348 -1.25 23.69 -9.73
C VAL A 348 -1.87 23.03 -10.96
N LYS A 349 -2.44 21.82 -10.80
CA LYS A 349 -3.14 21.11 -11.89
C LYS A 349 -4.48 21.77 -12.22
N GLU A 350 -5.24 22.14 -11.19
CA GLU A 350 -6.52 22.84 -11.37
C GLU A 350 -6.33 24.19 -12.07
N GLN A 351 -5.31 24.96 -11.68
CA GLN A 351 -4.98 26.23 -12.32
C GLN A 351 -4.59 26.05 -13.79
N LYS A 352 -3.71 25.08 -14.12
CA LYS A 352 -3.35 24.79 -15.51
C LYS A 352 -4.53 24.32 -16.36
N GLN A 353 -5.46 23.56 -15.77
CA GLN A 353 -6.66 23.11 -16.47
C GLN A 353 -7.62 24.27 -16.73
N GLN A 354 -7.78 25.20 -15.79
CA GLN A 354 -8.54 26.43 -15.97
C GLN A 354 -7.91 27.33 -17.04
N ASP A 355 -6.59 27.51 -17.03
CA ASP A 355 -5.86 28.28 -18.04
C ASP A 355 -6.06 27.69 -19.45
N HIS A 356 -6.03 26.35 -19.56
CA HIS A 356 -6.25 25.67 -20.84
C HIS A 356 -7.69 25.81 -21.36
N ILE A 357 -8.68 25.74 -20.47
CA ILE A 357 -10.09 25.99 -20.83
C ILE A 357 -10.28 27.45 -21.27
N GLN A 358 -9.67 28.40 -20.56
CA GLN A 358 -9.74 29.82 -20.89
C GLN A 358 -9.06 30.13 -22.24
N GLN A 359 -7.94 29.46 -22.55
CA GLN A 359 -7.29 29.55 -23.86
C GLN A 359 -8.17 28.99 -24.98
N GLN A 360 -8.81 27.83 -24.79
CA GLN A 360 -9.73 27.26 -25.78
C GLN A 360 -10.94 28.17 -26.05
N GLN A 361 -11.54 28.74 -25.00
CA GLN A 361 -12.63 29.72 -25.14
C GLN A 361 -12.16 31.01 -25.84
N THR A 362 -10.91 31.42 -25.66
CA THR A 362 -10.34 32.59 -26.35
C THR A 362 -10.11 32.33 -27.83
N VAL A 363 -9.75 31.10 -28.22
CA VAL A 363 -9.60 30.68 -29.62
C VAL A 363 -10.96 30.60 -30.31
N GLU A 364 -11.96 29.96 -29.69
CA GLU A 364 -13.31 29.89 -30.25
C GLU A 364 -13.92 31.28 -30.45
N LYS A 365 -13.71 32.21 -29.50
CA LYS A 365 -14.19 33.58 -29.63
C LYS A 365 -13.49 34.37 -30.75
N LYS A 366 -12.23 34.07 -31.05
CA LYS A 366 -11.52 34.66 -32.21
C LYS A 366 -12.05 34.11 -33.53
N ASP A 367 -12.37 32.82 -33.59
CA ASP A 367 -12.95 32.19 -34.78
C ASP A 367 -14.37 32.70 -35.06
N ASP A 368 -15.16 32.95 -34.02
CA ASP A 368 -16.49 33.56 -34.15
C ASP A 368 -16.40 34.99 -34.69
N VAL A 369 -15.50 35.83 -34.16
CA VAL A 369 -15.30 37.19 -34.67
C VAL A 369 -14.84 37.19 -36.15
N SER A 370 -13.97 36.24 -36.54
CA SER A 370 -13.52 36.12 -37.94
C SER A 370 -14.67 35.77 -38.90
N ARG A 371 -15.62 34.93 -38.47
CA ARG A 371 -16.81 34.54 -39.27
C ARG A 371 -17.78 35.69 -39.50
N TYR A 372 -17.87 36.68 -38.61
CA TYR A 372 -18.75 37.85 -38.79
C TYR A 372 -18.07 39.03 -39.51
N VAL A 373 -16.75 39.16 -39.44
CA VAL A 373 -16.03 40.30 -40.05
C VAL A 373 -15.80 40.10 -41.55
N MET A 374 -15.54 38.86 -42.02
CA MET A 374 -15.30 38.60 -43.46
C MET A 374 -16.50 38.86 -44.40
N PRO A 375 -17.74 38.47 -44.09
CA PRO A 375 -18.87 38.74 -44.98
C PRO A 375 -19.22 40.23 -45.04
N THR A 376 -18.98 40.97 -43.95
CA THR A 376 -19.32 42.41 -43.87
C THR A 376 -18.40 43.26 -44.76
N PHE A 377 -17.10 42.94 -44.81
CA PHE A 377 -16.17 43.62 -45.72
C PHE A 377 -16.45 43.32 -47.19
N ALA A 378 -16.85 42.09 -47.52
CA ALA A 378 -17.22 41.72 -48.90
C ALA A 378 -18.47 42.47 -49.39
N VAL A 379 -19.48 42.65 -48.54
CA VAL A 379 -20.70 43.41 -48.87
C VAL A 379 -20.42 44.90 -49.04
N VAL A 380 -19.61 45.50 -48.17
CA VAL A 380 -19.23 46.92 -48.29
C VAL A 380 -18.41 47.17 -49.57
N LEU A 381 -17.47 46.28 -49.91
CA LEU A 381 -16.68 46.41 -51.13
C LEU A 381 -17.54 46.28 -52.40
N LEU A 382 -18.51 45.35 -52.41
CA LEU A 382 -19.44 45.19 -53.53
C LEU A 382 -20.31 46.43 -53.76
N LEU A 383 -20.80 47.04 -52.67
CA LEU A 383 -21.61 48.27 -52.75
C LEU A 383 -20.78 49.45 -53.28
N VAL A 384 -19.53 49.60 -52.87
CA VAL A 384 -18.64 50.66 -53.37
C VAL A 384 -18.37 50.48 -54.88
N VAL A 385 -18.13 49.25 -55.34
CA VAL A 385 -17.91 48.96 -56.77
C VAL A 385 -19.18 49.20 -57.60
N MET A 386 -20.36 48.82 -57.09
CA MET A 386 -21.64 49.06 -57.79
C MET A 386 -21.99 50.55 -57.88
N PHE A 387 -21.67 51.36 -56.86
CA PHE A 387 -21.87 52.81 -56.91
C PHE A 387 -20.88 53.53 -57.83
N ALA A 388 -19.65 53.03 -57.94
CA ALA A 388 -18.66 53.57 -58.87
C ALA A 388 -19.01 53.26 -60.34
N ALA A 389 -19.61 52.10 -60.63
CA ALA A 389 -20.01 51.72 -61.98
C ALA A 389 -21.25 52.46 -62.52
N ARG A 390 -22.10 53.04 -61.65
CA ARG A 390 -23.27 53.83 -62.06
C ARG A 390 -22.98 55.30 -62.40
N ARG A 391 -21.73 55.76 -62.26
CA ARG A 391 -21.31 57.15 -62.55
C ARG A 391 -20.49 57.28 -63.85
N LYS A 392 -20.60 56.34 -64.78
CA LYS A 392 -20.05 56.47 -66.13
C LYS A 392 -21.16 56.38 -67.17
#